data_AF-A0A7Y0BDJ9-F1
#
_entry.id   AF-A0A7Y0BDJ9-F1
#
_cell.length_a   1.000
_cell.length_b   1.000
_cell.length_c   1.000
_cell.angle_alpha   90.00
_cell.angle_beta   90.00
_cell.angle_gamma   90.00
#
_symmetry.space_group_name_H-M   'P 1'
#
loop_
_entity.id
_entity.type
_entity.pdbx_description
1 polymer ?
#
loop_
_entity_poly.entity_id
_entity_poly.type
_entity_poly.pdbx_seq_one_letter_code
_entity_poly.pdbx_strand_id
1 'polypeptide(L)'
;MIDAIDQATARTWFYFIRDRLEDDLQAASPVQESDAVHVYRKGRREAQQLFHQALEAIRCGDIAVADMRLEALEELASRWKTHGEHPAAVPISDGTMPCFVPGPAPGTYCTKTIPAGCSADDGHGGEHFWQSVEAATLHRGGAHYSRDLPVLLSEVPAEWHWPKDCTPDCWRWRDR
;
A
#
# COMPACT_ATOMS: atom_id res chain seq x y z
N MET A 1 -6.55 8.63 -15.40
CA MET A 1 -7.74 8.50 -14.54
C MET A 1 -7.40 9.26 -13.28
N ILE A 2 -8.09 10.35 -12.98
CA ILE A 2 -7.96 11.01 -11.68
C ILE A 2 -8.78 10.13 -10.73
N ASP A 3 -8.13 9.49 -9.76
CA ASP A 3 -8.85 8.71 -8.75
C ASP A 3 -9.90 9.63 -8.12
N ALA A 4 -11.17 9.27 -8.28
CA ALA A 4 -12.26 10.11 -7.85
C ALA A 4 -12.17 10.25 -6.32
N ILE A 5 -12.01 11.49 -5.85
CA ILE A 5 -12.18 11.83 -4.44
C ILE A 5 -13.52 11.25 -3.98
N ASP A 6 -13.46 10.29 -3.05
CA ASP A 6 -14.63 9.60 -2.57
C ASP A 6 -14.95 9.94 -1.11
N GLN A 7 -16.16 9.60 -0.70
CA GLN A 7 -16.64 9.84 0.66
C GLN A 7 -15.88 8.99 1.70
N ALA A 8 -15.20 7.91 1.27
CA ALA A 8 -14.43 7.05 2.15
C ALA A 8 -13.15 7.76 2.60
N THR A 9 -12.43 8.42 1.68
CA THR A 9 -11.25 9.23 2.02
C THR A 9 -11.57 10.32 3.03
N ALA A 10 -12.63 11.10 2.81
CA ALA A 10 -13.04 12.16 3.74
C ALA A 10 -13.38 11.60 5.14
N ARG A 11 -14.01 10.42 5.19
CA ARG A 11 -14.38 9.75 6.44
C ARG A 11 -13.16 9.23 7.20
N THR A 12 -12.20 8.65 6.49
CA THR A 12 -10.95 8.14 7.05
C THR A 12 -10.19 9.26 7.77
N TRP A 13 -9.99 10.40 7.10
CA TRP A 13 -9.35 11.56 7.71
C TRP A 13 -10.10 12.11 8.92
N PHE A 14 -11.43 12.27 8.82
CA PHE A 14 -12.24 12.78 9.92
C PHE A 14 -12.17 11.89 11.18
N TYR A 15 -12.30 10.57 11.02
CA TYR A 15 -12.24 9.65 12.15
C TYR A 15 -10.85 9.57 12.78
N PHE A 16 -9.79 9.57 11.95
CA PHE A 16 -8.43 9.67 12.48
C PHE A 16 -8.27 10.91 13.38
N ILE A 17 -8.64 12.10 12.89
CA ILE A 17 -8.54 13.35 13.65
C ILE A 17 -9.35 13.30 14.95
N ARG A 18 -10.60 12.79 14.88
CA ARG A 18 -11.47 12.65 16.05
C ARG A 18 -10.83 11.77 17.13
N ASP A 19 -10.32 10.61 16.73
CA ASP A 19 -9.79 9.62 17.66
C ASP A 19 -8.49 10.14 18.30
N ARG A 20 -7.60 10.76 17.50
CA ARG A 20 -6.38 11.35 18.05
C ARG A 20 -6.67 12.57 18.96
N LEU A 21 -7.70 13.38 18.66
CA LEU A 21 -8.14 14.47 19.56
C LEU A 21 -8.59 13.91 20.92
N GLU A 22 -9.28 12.77 20.93
CA GLU A 22 -9.73 12.11 22.14
C GLU A 22 -8.56 11.55 22.96
N ASP A 23 -7.58 10.93 22.30
CA ASP A 23 -6.35 10.46 22.93
C ASP A 23 -5.57 11.62 23.58
N ASP A 24 -5.40 12.75 22.87
CA ASP A 24 -4.74 13.96 23.41
C ASP A 24 -5.47 14.47 24.68
N LEU A 25 -6.81 14.46 24.66
CA LEU A 25 -7.63 14.92 25.79
C LEU A 25 -7.46 13.99 27.01
N GLN A 26 -7.43 12.66 26.77
CA GLN A 26 -7.22 11.67 27.83
C GLN A 26 -5.82 11.79 28.44
N ALA A 27 -4.80 12.02 27.61
CA ALA A 27 -3.41 12.17 28.05
C ALA A 27 -3.19 13.43 28.92
N ALA A 28 -3.97 14.49 28.74
CA ALA A 28 -3.83 15.76 29.46
C ALA A 28 -4.45 15.79 30.88
N SER A 29 -4.88 14.65 31.42
CA SER A 29 -5.56 14.55 32.72
C SER A 29 -4.77 15.15 33.90
N PRO A 30 -5.43 15.84 34.87
CA PRO A 30 -6.88 15.97 35.06
C PRO A 30 -7.58 17.00 34.15
N VAL A 31 -8.78 16.64 33.70
CA VAL A 31 -9.52 17.24 32.55
C VAL A 31 -10.45 18.41 32.94
N GLN A 32 -10.55 18.80 34.21
CA GLN A 32 -11.51 19.84 34.62
C GLN A 32 -11.05 21.23 34.18
N GLU A 33 -11.74 21.79 33.18
CA GLU A 33 -11.57 23.14 32.61
C GLU A 33 -10.14 23.49 32.19
N SER A 34 -9.37 22.51 31.73
CA SER A 34 -8.05 22.78 31.17
C SER A 34 -8.15 23.26 29.72
N ASP A 35 -7.11 23.96 29.28
CA ASP A 35 -6.94 24.36 27.87
C ASP A 35 -7.08 23.16 26.91
N ALA A 36 -6.78 21.93 27.37
CA ALA A 36 -6.96 20.71 26.59
C ALA A 36 -8.42 20.46 26.17
N VAL A 37 -9.41 20.77 27.02
CA VAL A 37 -10.83 20.67 26.68
C VAL A 37 -11.19 21.67 25.59
N HIS A 38 -10.64 22.89 25.66
CA HIS A 38 -10.87 23.92 24.65
C HIS A 38 -10.24 23.53 23.30
N VAL A 39 -9.01 23.01 23.31
CA VAL A 39 -8.32 22.49 22.12
C VAL A 39 -9.12 21.35 21.50
N TYR A 40 -9.54 20.37 22.29
CA TYR A 40 -10.38 19.25 21.85
C TYR A 40 -11.67 19.73 21.17
N ARG A 41 -12.44 20.58 21.84
CA ARG A 41 -13.73 21.09 21.32
C ARG A 41 -13.57 21.92 20.06
N LYS A 42 -12.51 22.73 19.98
CA LYS A 42 -12.20 23.53 18.79
C LYS A 42 -11.84 22.62 17.62
N GLY A 43 -10.86 21.74 17.79
CA GLY A 43 -10.39 20.83 16.73
C GLY A 43 -11.50 19.90 16.24
N ARG A 44 -12.32 19.36 17.14
CA ARG A 44 -13.44 18.48 16.74
C ARG A 44 -14.49 19.19 15.90
N ARG A 45 -14.83 20.44 16.24
CA ARG A 45 -15.78 21.25 15.46
C ARG A 45 -15.23 21.58 14.07
N GLU A 46 -13.95 21.95 14.00
CA GLU A 46 -13.26 22.26 12.75
C GLU A 46 -13.21 21.03 11.83
N ALA A 47 -12.76 19.88 12.34
CA ALA A 47 -12.74 18.63 11.58
C ALA A 47 -14.14 18.22 11.08
N GLN A 48 -15.17 18.34 11.93
CA GLN A 48 -16.54 18.02 11.54
C GLN A 48 -17.09 18.96 10.45
N GLN A 49 -16.77 20.26 10.55
CA GLN A 49 -17.17 21.24 9.55
C GLN A 49 -16.51 20.94 8.19
N LEU A 50 -15.20 20.70 8.16
CA LEU A 50 -14.46 20.37 6.94
C LEU A 50 -15.00 19.09 6.30
N PHE A 51 -15.26 18.05 7.11
CA PHE A 51 -15.85 16.81 6.65
C PHE A 51 -17.21 17.00 5.98
N HIS A 52 -18.13 17.74 6.61
CA HIS A 52 -19.44 18.02 6.02
C HIS A 52 -19.33 18.82 4.71
N GLN A 53 -18.43 19.80 4.66
CA GLN A 53 -18.19 20.59 3.45
C GLN A 53 -17.60 19.74 2.31
N ALA A 54 -16.69 18.81 2.62
CA ALA A 54 -16.17 17.87 1.63
C ALA A 54 -17.29 16.96 1.08
N LEU A 55 -18.13 16.38 1.95
CA LEU A 55 -19.24 15.54 1.52
C LEU A 55 -20.27 16.29 0.66
N GLU A 56 -20.56 17.54 1.01
CA GLU A 56 -21.45 18.38 0.23
C GLU A 56 -20.87 18.68 -1.15
N ALA A 57 -19.59 19.04 -1.23
CA ALA A 57 -18.90 19.29 -2.49
C ALA A 57 -18.88 18.04 -3.40
N ILE A 58 -18.56 16.87 -2.83
CA ILE A 58 -18.62 15.57 -3.54
C ILE A 58 -20.03 15.32 -4.09
N ARG A 59 -21.07 15.51 -3.26
CA ARG A 59 -22.47 15.31 -3.67
C ARG A 59 -22.90 16.26 -4.79
N CYS A 60 -22.39 17.49 -4.79
CA CYS A 60 -22.65 18.49 -5.82
C CYS A 60 -21.77 18.34 -7.07
N GLY A 61 -20.79 17.44 -7.07
CA GLY A 61 -19.82 17.27 -8.15
C GLY A 61 -18.77 18.39 -8.22
N ASP A 62 -18.61 19.20 -7.17
CA ASP A 62 -17.60 20.24 -7.08
C ASP A 62 -16.28 19.65 -6.57
N ILE A 63 -15.54 19.02 -7.50
CA ILE A 63 -14.32 18.29 -7.17
C ILE A 63 -13.22 19.20 -6.62
N ALA A 64 -13.10 20.44 -7.13
CA ALA A 64 -12.09 21.39 -6.66
C ALA A 64 -12.34 21.80 -5.20
N VAL A 65 -13.60 22.03 -4.83
CA VAL A 65 -13.94 22.33 -3.43
C VAL A 65 -13.78 21.09 -2.55
N ALA A 66 -14.13 19.90 -3.04
CA ALA A 66 -13.93 18.66 -2.30
C ALA A 66 -12.45 18.44 -1.97
N ASP A 67 -11.57 18.62 -2.95
CA ASP A 67 -10.12 18.49 -2.83
C ASP A 67 -9.53 19.47 -1.79
N MET A 68 -9.84 20.75 -1.92
CA MET A 68 -9.44 21.79 -0.96
C MET A 68 -9.90 21.46 0.48
N ARG A 69 -11.07 20.83 0.66
CA ARG A 69 -11.57 20.45 2.00
C ARG A 69 -10.91 19.18 2.54
N LEU A 70 -10.50 18.26 1.66
CA LEU A 70 -9.65 17.14 2.04
C LEU A 70 -8.28 17.63 2.47
N GLU A 71 -7.59 18.45 1.67
CA GLU A 71 -6.29 19.02 2.03
C GLU A 71 -6.32 19.71 3.41
N ALA A 72 -7.41 20.42 3.73
CA ALA A 72 -7.58 21.03 5.04
C ALA A 72 -7.73 20.01 6.19
N LEU A 73 -8.37 18.86 5.95
CA LEU A 73 -8.39 17.75 6.92
C LEU A 73 -6.99 17.12 7.07
N GLU A 74 -6.25 16.96 5.98
CA GLU A 74 -4.87 16.46 6.00
C GLU A 74 -3.95 17.38 6.80
N GLU A 75 -4.05 18.68 6.57
CA GLU A 75 -3.29 19.68 7.32
C GLU A 75 -3.62 19.63 8.81
N LEU A 76 -4.90 19.47 9.18
CA LEU A 76 -5.31 19.31 10.57
C LEU A 76 -4.77 18.01 11.20
N ALA A 77 -4.68 16.95 10.41
CA ALA A 77 -4.13 15.66 10.81
C ALA A 77 -2.59 15.64 10.89
N SER A 78 -1.91 16.57 10.23
CA SER A 78 -0.43 16.63 10.12
C SER A 78 0.30 16.64 11.45
N ARG A 79 -0.35 17.12 12.52
CA ARG A 79 0.19 17.11 13.88
C ARG A 79 0.44 15.69 14.42
N TRP A 80 -0.19 14.67 13.84
CA TRP A 80 0.05 13.26 14.14
C TRP A 80 0.61 12.49 12.94
N LYS A 81 1.34 13.15 12.04
CA LYS A 81 1.94 12.52 10.84
C LYS A 81 2.84 11.31 11.14
N THR A 82 3.41 11.24 12.35
CA THR A 82 4.26 10.12 12.79
C THR A 82 3.48 8.99 13.45
N HIS A 83 2.16 9.13 13.59
CA HIS A 83 1.31 8.10 14.18
C HIS A 83 1.16 6.94 13.18
N GLY A 84 1.30 5.69 13.65
CA GLY A 84 1.26 4.51 12.79
C GLY A 84 -0.09 4.30 12.07
N GLU A 85 -1.17 4.88 12.60
CA GLU A 85 -2.51 4.85 12.00
C GLU A 85 -2.83 6.11 11.17
N HIS A 86 -1.86 7.00 10.93
CA HIS A 86 -2.10 8.19 10.12
C HIS A 86 -2.58 7.78 8.71
N PRO A 87 -3.61 8.39 8.12
CA PRO A 87 -4.14 7.94 6.83
C PRO A 87 -3.13 8.03 5.68
N ALA A 88 -2.20 8.99 5.74
CA ALA A 88 -1.06 9.08 4.83
C ALA A 88 0.20 8.33 5.33
N ALA A 89 0.14 7.59 6.44
CA ALA A 89 1.22 6.70 6.81
C ALA A 89 1.27 5.58 5.78
N VAL A 90 2.23 5.69 4.87
CA VAL A 90 2.59 4.57 4.02
C VAL A 90 3.16 3.49 4.95
N PRO A 91 2.63 2.26 4.93
CA PRO A 91 3.15 1.22 5.79
C PRO A 91 4.65 1.07 5.53
N ILE A 92 5.40 1.00 6.62
CA ILE A 92 6.84 0.77 6.58
C ILE A 92 7.04 -0.74 6.53
N SER A 93 7.76 -1.20 5.51
CA SER A 93 8.07 -2.61 5.36
C SER A 93 8.90 -3.11 6.55
N ASP A 94 8.60 -4.33 7.01
CA ASP A 94 9.42 -5.12 7.92
C ASP A 94 10.43 -6.01 7.17
N GLY A 95 10.53 -5.85 5.85
CA GLY A 95 11.31 -6.68 4.93
C GLY A 95 10.49 -7.74 4.19
N THR A 96 9.20 -7.93 4.54
CA THR A 96 8.31 -8.92 3.91
C THR A 96 7.29 -8.31 2.95
N MET A 97 7.14 -6.98 2.95
CA MET A 97 6.21 -6.29 2.07
C MET A 97 6.55 -6.56 0.60
N PRO A 98 5.60 -7.02 -0.23
CA PRO A 98 5.87 -7.28 -1.64
C PRO A 98 6.05 -5.96 -2.41
N CYS A 99 6.82 -6.01 -3.49
CA CYS A 99 6.86 -4.92 -4.46
C CYS A 99 5.59 -4.91 -5.32
N PHE A 100 4.90 -3.78 -5.36
CA PHE A 100 3.62 -3.63 -6.08
C PHE A 100 3.79 -3.25 -7.56
N VAL A 101 5.02 -3.18 -8.07
CA VAL A 101 5.25 -2.80 -9.47
C VAL A 101 4.77 -3.91 -10.41
N PRO A 102 3.77 -3.63 -11.28
CA PRO A 102 3.24 -4.62 -12.20
C PRO A 102 4.27 -5.00 -13.26
N GLY A 103 4.22 -6.24 -13.72
CA GLY A 103 5.03 -6.73 -14.83
C GLY A 103 4.37 -6.49 -16.19
N PRO A 104 5.06 -6.86 -17.27
CA PRO A 104 4.54 -6.69 -18.63
C PRO A 104 3.30 -7.56 -18.90
N ALA A 105 3.15 -8.69 -18.23
CA ALA A 105 1.99 -9.57 -18.36
C ALA A 105 0.91 -9.26 -17.29
N PRO A 106 -0.39 -9.28 -17.64
CA PRO A 106 -1.46 -9.07 -16.69
C PRO A 106 -1.37 -10.00 -15.46
N GLY A 107 -1.44 -9.42 -14.26
CA GLY A 107 -1.41 -10.18 -13.01
C GLY A 107 -0.01 -10.59 -12.54
N THR A 108 1.06 -10.20 -13.24
CA THR A 108 2.43 -10.38 -12.75
C THR A 108 2.90 -9.17 -11.96
N TYR A 109 3.67 -9.39 -10.90
CA TYR A 109 4.27 -8.35 -10.06
C TYR A 109 5.73 -8.66 -9.80
N CYS A 110 6.50 -7.63 -9.43
CA CYS A 110 7.88 -7.81 -9.04
C CYS A 110 7.96 -8.77 -7.84
N THR A 111 8.87 -9.74 -7.87
CA THR A 111 9.03 -10.75 -6.80
C THR A 111 9.88 -10.27 -5.64
N LYS A 112 10.56 -9.14 -5.78
CA LYS A 112 11.38 -8.55 -4.71
C LYS A 112 10.48 -8.01 -3.60
N THR A 113 10.97 -8.07 -2.38
CA THR A 113 10.35 -7.38 -1.24
C THR A 113 10.93 -5.98 -1.07
N ILE A 114 10.14 -5.10 -0.48
CA ILE A 114 10.55 -3.77 -0.06
C ILE A 114 11.42 -3.92 1.20
N PRO A 115 12.62 -3.34 1.27
CA PRO A 115 13.51 -3.49 2.41
C PRO A 115 12.90 -2.99 3.73
N ALA A 116 13.34 -3.57 4.85
CA ALA A 116 12.89 -3.12 6.16
C ALA A 116 13.23 -1.63 6.38
N GLY A 117 12.25 -0.85 6.84
CA GLY A 117 12.42 0.60 7.04
C GLY A 117 12.11 1.47 5.82
N CYS A 118 11.84 0.87 4.66
CA CYS A 118 11.35 1.58 3.47
C CYS A 118 9.82 1.55 3.42
N SER A 119 9.21 2.62 2.92
CA SER A 119 7.78 2.67 2.64
C SER A 119 7.44 1.97 1.32
N ALA A 120 6.15 1.71 1.09
CA ALA A 120 5.67 1.18 -0.19
C ALA A 120 6.07 2.07 -1.38
N ASP A 121 6.06 3.39 -1.19
CA ASP A 121 6.41 4.40 -2.20
C ASP A 121 7.92 4.48 -2.46
N ASP A 122 8.74 4.24 -1.42
CA ASP A 122 10.20 4.13 -1.60
C ASP A 122 10.58 2.92 -2.45
N GLY A 123 9.78 1.85 -2.39
CA GLY A 123 9.98 0.62 -3.15
C GLY A 123 11.26 -0.13 -2.75
N HIS A 124 11.80 -0.92 -3.69
CA HIS A 124 13.11 -1.57 -3.52
C HIS A 124 14.13 -0.98 -4.50
N GLY A 125 15.40 -0.97 -4.10
CA GLY A 125 16.49 -0.57 -5.01
C GLY A 125 16.71 -1.55 -6.17
N GLY A 126 17.31 -1.03 -7.25
CA GLY A 126 17.69 -1.79 -8.45
C GLY A 126 16.53 -2.10 -9.40
N GLU A 127 16.80 -2.92 -10.41
CA GLU A 127 15.81 -3.29 -11.44
C GLU A 127 14.68 -4.18 -10.87
N HIS A 128 13.48 -4.08 -11.43
CA HIS A 128 12.38 -4.96 -11.09
C HIS A 128 12.57 -6.35 -11.70
N PHE A 129 12.11 -7.37 -10.99
CA PHE A 129 12.20 -8.74 -11.42
C PHE A 129 10.82 -9.38 -11.40
N TRP A 130 10.26 -9.61 -12.58
CA TRP A 130 8.95 -10.23 -12.74
C TRP A 130 9.15 -11.71 -13.05
N GLN A 131 8.59 -12.57 -12.20
CA GLN A 131 8.52 -14.01 -12.46
C GLN A 131 7.05 -14.35 -12.69
N SER A 132 6.74 -15.07 -13.77
CA SER A 132 5.37 -15.57 -13.96
C SER A 132 5.00 -16.51 -12.82
N VAL A 133 3.72 -16.55 -12.43
CA VAL A 133 3.22 -17.46 -11.39
C VAL A 133 3.57 -18.92 -11.73
N GLU A 134 3.54 -19.26 -13.02
CA GLU A 134 3.97 -20.56 -13.53
C GLU A 134 5.45 -20.81 -13.26
N ALA A 135 6.35 -19.90 -13.66
CA ALA A 135 7.79 -20.04 -13.41
C ALA A 135 8.11 -20.12 -11.90
N ALA A 136 7.42 -19.37 -11.04
CA ALA A 136 7.58 -19.43 -9.60
C ALA A 136 7.08 -20.76 -9.00
N THR A 137 5.99 -21.30 -9.54
CA THR A 137 5.42 -22.60 -9.13
C THR A 137 6.35 -23.74 -9.50
N LEU A 138 6.81 -23.72 -10.75
CA LEU A 138 7.77 -24.66 -11.27
C LEU A 138 9.06 -24.65 -10.44
N HIS A 139 9.64 -23.45 -10.19
CA HIS A 139 10.87 -23.31 -9.42
C HIS A 139 10.73 -23.86 -8.00
N ARG A 140 9.64 -23.51 -7.30
CA ARG A 140 9.36 -24.01 -5.94
C ARG A 140 9.14 -25.53 -5.88
N GLY A 141 8.50 -26.11 -6.89
CA GLY A 141 8.29 -27.56 -6.96
C GLY A 141 9.52 -28.34 -7.46
N GLY A 142 10.65 -27.67 -7.72
CA GLY A 142 11.87 -28.29 -8.19
C GLY A 142 11.76 -28.88 -9.59
N ALA A 143 10.89 -28.34 -10.44
CA ALA A 143 10.78 -28.82 -11.82
C ALA A 143 12.12 -28.68 -12.55
N HIS A 144 12.38 -29.61 -13.46
CA HIS A 144 13.49 -29.56 -14.39
C HIS A 144 13.02 -28.98 -15.71
N TYR A 145 13.86 -28.18 -16.35
CA TYR A 145 13.54 -27.44 -17.55
C TYR A 145 14.54 -27.75 -18.65
N SER A 146 14.06 -27.75 -19.89
CA SER A 146 14.86 -27.87 -21.11
C SER A 146 15.75 -26.65 -21.37
N ARG A 147 15.49 -25.51 -20.75
CA ARG A 147 16.25 -24.27 -20.98
C ARG A 147 16.63 -23.58 -19.68
N ASP A 148 17.64 -22.73 -19.75
CA ASP A 148 18.07 -21.92 -18.61
C ASP A 148 16.93 -21.07 -18.04
N LEU A 149 17.02 -20.80 -16.73
CA LEU A 149 16.03 -20.03 -15.98
C LEU A 149 15.61 -18.69 -16.64
N PRO A 150 16.50 -17.93 -17.32
CA PRO A 150 16.10 -16.71 -18.05
C PRO A 150 15.07 -16.94 -19.16
N VAL A 151 15.01 -18.14 -19.75
CA VAL A 151 14.02 -18.45 -20.80
C VAL A 151 12.63 -18.65 -20.20
N LEU A 152 12.53 -19.31 -19.04
CA LEU A 152 11.25 -19.41 -18.29
C LEU A 152 10.74 -18.04 -17.84
N LEU A 153 11.66 -17.12 -17.54
CA LEU A 153 11.34 -15.76 -17.10
C LEU A 153 10.92 -14.84 -18.24
N SER A 154 11.16 -15.23 -19.50
CA SER A 154 10.78 -14.45 -20.68
C SER A 154 9.47 -14.91 -21.33
N GLU A 155 8.69 -15.75 -20.64
CA GLU A 155 7.42 -16.31 -21.12
C GLU A 155 7.54 -17.11 -22.44
N VAL A 156 8.76 -17.45 -22.84
CA VAL A 156 9.00 -18.37 -23.95
C VAL A 156 8.62 -19.76 -23.46
N PRO A 157 7.74 -20.49 -24.20
CA PRO A 157 7.42 -21.86 -23.85
C PRO A 157 8.68 -22.69 -23.71
N ALA A 158 8.86 -23.31 -22.54
CA ALA A 158 9.96 -24.22 -22.26
C ALA A 158 9.37 -25.57 -21.86
N GLU A 159 9.94 -26.66 -22.38
CA GLU A 159 9.56 -27.99 -21.93
C GLU A 159 10.06 -28.20 -20.50
N TRP A 160 9.22 -28.78 -19.65
CA TRP A 160 9.51 -29.01 -18.23
C TRP A 160 8.90 -30.32 -17.74
N HIS A 161 9.44 -30.87 -16.65
CA HIS A 161 8.87 -32.02 -15.96
C HIS A 161 9.13 -31.96 -14.46
N TRP A 162 8.32 -32.66 -13.66
CA TRP A 162 8.53 -32.75 -12.22
C TRP A 162 9.61 -33.78 -11.86
N PRO A 163 10.26 -33.67 -10.69
CA PRO A 163 11.23 -34.65 -10.23
C PRO A 163 10.73 -36.10 -10.22
N LYS A 164 9.43 -36.30 -9.95
CA LYS A 164 8.78 -37.62 -9.96
C LYS A 164 8.66 -38.24 -11.37
N ASP A 165 8.74 -37.40 -12.41
CA ASP A 165 8.60 -37.77 -13.81
C ASP A 165 9.98 -37.83 -14.52
N CYS A 166 11.08 -37.71 -13.76
CA CYS A 166 12.44 -37.77 -14.29
C CYS A 166 12.77 -39.13 -14.93
N THR A 167 13.28 -39.09 -16.15
CA THR A 167 13.97 -40.21 -16.78
C THR A 167 15.49 -40.17 -16.49
N PRO A 168 16.22 -41.28 -16.61
CA PRO A 168 17.68 -41.30 -16.38
C PRO A 168 18.51 -40.33 -17.24
N ASP A 169 17.96 -39.86 -18.36
CA ASP A 169 18.58 -38.92 -19.30
C ASP A 169 18.12 -37.47 -19.13
N CYS A 170 17.34 -37.16 -18.09
CA CYS A 170 16.82 -35.80 -17.84
C CYS A 170 17.91 -34.72 -17.75
N TRP A 171 19.13 -35.06 -17.34
CA TRP A 171 20.25 -34.11 -17.30
C TRP A 171 20.65 -33.57 -18.68
N ARG A 172 20.37 -34.30 -19.77
CA ARG A 172 20.66 -33.88 -21.15
C ARG A 172 19.71 -32.81 -21.67
N TRP A 173 18.66 -32.50 -20.93
CA TRP A 173 17.67 -31.50 -21.34
C TRP A 173 18.19 -30.09 -21.19
N ARG A 174 19.13 -29.81 -20.26
CA ARG A 174 19.77 -28.48 -20.15
C ARG A 174 20.58 -28.08 -21.40
N ASP A 175 20.99 -29.06 -22.20
CA ASP A 175 21.86 -28.86 -23.35
C ASP A 175 21.11 -28.83 -24.71
N ARG A 176 19.76 -28.79 -24.70
CA ARG A 176 18.91 -28.79 -25.91
C ARG A 176 18.21 -27.45 -26.17
#